data_AF-A0A9E0X1Y0-F1
#
_entry.id   AF-A0A9E0X1Y0-F1
#
_cell.length_a   1.000
_cell.length_b   1.000
_cell.length_c   1.000
_cell.angle_alpha   90.00
_cell.angle_beta   90.00
_cell.angle_gamma   90.00
#
_symmetry.space_group_name_H-M   'P 1'
#
loop_
_entity.id
_entity.type
_entity.pdbx_description
1 polymer ?
#
loop_
_entity_poly.entity_id
_entity_poly.type
_entity_poly.pdbx_seq_one_letter_code
_entity_poly.pdbx_strand_id
1 'polypeptide(L)'
;MNRSLLISAAAVLLSALLPAHADTLLVDRAKMDASVEHSMRGMSTAAVEKRLGAPTQKLEPRGGQKPKWPVIQRWVYPQYTVYFAHGHVVDVVLNRASPEEIGPAPTH
;
A
#
# COMPACT_ATOMS: atom_id res chain seq x y z
N MET A 1 34.52 6.32 49.47
CA MET A 1 33.14 6.76 49.14
C MET A 1 33.07 6.89 47.62
N ASN A 2 32.35 5.97 46.98
CA ASN A 2 32.60 5.54 45.61
C ASN A 2 31.91 6.48 44.60
N ARG A 3 32.61 7.54 44.18
CA ARG A 3 32.09 8.52 43.20
C ARG A 3 31.91 7.92 41.79
N SER A 4 32.64 6.85 41.48
CA SER A 4 32.56 6.15 40.18
C SER A 4 31.28 5.34 39.99
N LEU A 5 30.55 5.01 41.06
CA LEU A 5 29.27 4.31 40.99
C LEU A 5 28.09 5.23 40.64
N LEU A 6 28.23 6.54 40.88
CA LEU A 6 27.17 7.52 40.60
C LEU A 6 27.15 7.99 39.14
N ILE A 7 28.26 7.83 38.40
CA ILE A 7 28.35 8.26 36.99
C ILE A 7 27.72 7.20 36.06
N SER A 8 27.79 5.92 36.43
CA SER A 8 27.18 4.83 35.65
C SER A 8 25.65 4.84 35.68
N ALA A 9 25.05 5.37 36.76
CA ALA A 9 23.58 5.41 36.89
C ALA A 9 22.93 6.49 36.01
N ALA A 10 23.65 7.57 35.68
CA ALA A 10 23.12 8.66 34.85
C ALA A 10 23.05 8.30 33.36
N ALA A 11 23.91 7.41 32.87
CA ALA A 11 23.94 7.01 31.46
C ALA A 11 22.77 6.09 31.05
N VAL A 12 22.19 5.34 32.00
CA VAL A 12 21.07 4.41 31.71
C VAL A 12 19.73 5.16 31.56
N LEU A 13 19.57 6.32 32.22
CA LEU A 13 18.30 7.07 32.20
C LEU A 13 18.07 7.87 30.90
N LEU A 14 19.12 8.15 30.11
CA LEU A 14 18.99 8.95 28.89
C LEU A 14 18.52 8.13 27.67
N SER A 15 18.66 6.80 27.70
CA SER A 15 18.25 5.91 26.61
C SER A 15 16.74 5.72 26.48
N ALA A 16 15.95 6.14 27.49
CA ALA A 16 14.51 5.92 27.55
C ALA A 16 13.66 6.98 26.82
N LEU A 17 14.28 8.02 26.24
CA LEU A 17 13.58 9.08 25.50
C LEU A 17 13.62 8.90 23.97
N LEU A 18 14.11 7.77 23.47
CA LEU A 18 13.97 7.47 22.04
C LEU A 18 12.47 7.22 21.77
N PRO A 19 11.81 8.02 20.91
CA PRO A 19 10.48 7.67 20.47
C PRO A 19 10.59 6.30 19.81
N ALA A 20 9.96 5.30 20.43
CA ALA A 20 9.71 4.04 19.77
C ALA A 20 8.80 4.34 18.57
N HIS A 21 9.38 4.43 17.38
CA HIS A 21 8.64 4.50 16.12
C HIS A 21 8.01 3.12 15.89
N ALA A 22 6.93 2.84 16.62
CA ALA A 22 6.17 1.61 16.52
C ALA A 22 5.19 1.69 15.33
N ASP A 23 5.28 0.69 14.45
CA ASP A 23 4.35 0.11 13.44
C ASP A 23 2.96 0.73 13.12
N THR A 24 2.80 2.05 13.25
CA THR A 24 1.55 2.76 12.92
C THR A 24 1.40 2.99 11.41
N LEU A 25 2.52 3.11 10.69
CA LEU A 25 2.52 3.39 9.25
C LEU A 25 1.80 2.30 8.43
N LEU A 26 1.92 1.02 8.81
CA LEU A 26 1.33 -0.09 8.05
C LEU A 26 -0.19 -0.20 8.23
N VAL A 27 -0.69 -0.04 9.47
CA VAL A 27 -2.13 -0.12 9.76
C VAL A 27 -2.90 1.03 9.13
N ASP A 28 -2.34 2.24 9.19
CA ASP A 28 -2.98 3.41 8.58
C ASP A 28 -2.97 3.34 7.04
N ARG A 29 -1.90 2.79 6.44
CA ARG A 29 -1.86 2.50 4.99
C ARG A 29 -2.93 1.50 4.59
N ALA A 30 -3.02 0.35 5.26
CA ALA A 30 -4.05 -0.65 4.95
C ALA A 30 -5.50 -0.12 5.03
N LYS A 31 -5.78 0.82 5.95
CA LYS A 31 -7.07 1.52 6.02
C LYS A 31 -7.28 2.49 4.86
N MET A 32 -6.25 3.23 4.45
CA MET A 32 -6.29 4.07 3.26
C MET A 32 -6.56 3.25 2.01
N ASP A 33 -5.93 2.08 1.87
CA ASP A 33 -6.12 1.14 0.76
C ASP A 33 -7.59 0.74 0.63
N ALA A 34 -8.18 0.26 1.73
CA ALA A 34 -9.59 -0.15 1.76
C ALA A 34 -10.56 1.00 1.41
N SER A 35 -10.22 2.23 1.79
CA SER A 35 -11.05 3.41 1.49
C SER A 35 -10.98 3.80 0.00
N VAL A 36 -9.77 3.84 -0.57
CA VAL A 36 -9.58 4.13 -2.00
C VAL A 36 -10.26 3.05 -2.85
N GLU A 37 -10.03 1.79 -2.50
CA GLU A 37 -10.68 0.62 -3.08
C GLU A 37 -12.18 0.75 -3.14
N HIS A 38 -12.78 0.97 -1.98
CA HIS A 38 -14.22 1.05 -1.84
C HIS A 38 -14.80 2.18 -2.68
N SER A 39 -14.10 3.32 -2.78
CA SER A 39 -14.57 4.48 -3.53
C SER A 39 -14.53 4.28 -5.05
N MET A 40 -13.63 3.44 -5.57
CA MET A 40 -13.40 3.27 -7.01
C MET A 40 -14.03 2.00 -7.59
N ARG A 41 -14.37 1.03 -6.75
CA ARG A 41 -14.94 -0.26 -7.16
C ARG A 41 -16.16 -0.07 -8.07
N GLY A 42 -16.17 -0.77 -9.21
CA GLY A 42 -17.25 -0.72 -10.20
C GLY A 42 -17.25 0.50 -11.14
N MET A 43 -16.41 1.51 -10.91
CA MET A 43 -16.29 2.65 -11.84
C MET A 43 -15.85 2.18 -13.23
N SER A 44 -16.32 2.85 -14.28
CA SER A 44 -15.85 2.58 -15.65
C SER A 44 -14.43 3.12 -15.85
N THR A 45 -13.71 2.58 -16.83
CA THR A 45 -12.38 3.09 -17.24
C THR A 45 -12.41 4.60 -17.52
N ALA A 46 -13.44 5.10 -18.20
CA ALA A 46 -13.61 6.52 -18.49
C ALA A 46 -13.84 7.37 -17.22
N ALA A 47 -14.60 6.86 -16.25
CA ALA A 47 -14.82 7.56 -14.99
C ALA A 47 -13.53 7.64 -14.16
N VAL A 48 -12.73 6.57 -14.16
CA VAL A 48 -11.40 6.56 -13.53
C VAL A 48 -10.46 7.54 -14.21
N GLU A 49 -10.38 7.51 -15.54
CA GLU A 49 -9.53 8.44 -16.30
C GLU A 49 -9.93 9.90 -16.10
N LYS A 50 -11.23 10.19 -16.01
CA LYS A 50 -11.72 11.54 -15.67
C LYS A 50 -11.32 11.98 -14.26
N ARG A 51 -11.33 11.06 -13.29
CA ARG A 51 -11.03 11.37 -11.89
C ARG A 51 -9.53 11.50 -11.62
N LEU A 52 -8.72 10.66 -12.26
CA LEU A 52 -7.30 10.51 -11.97
C LEU A 52 -6.39 11.07 -13.06
N GLY A 53 -6.94 11.36 -14.24
CA GLY A 53 -6.18 11.66 -15.44
C GLY A 53 -5.72 10.39 -16.16
N ALA A 54 -4.85 10.58 -17.15
CA ALA A 54 -4.23 9.48 -17.87
C ALA A 54 -3.29 8.68 -16.95
N PRO A 55 -3.28 7.35 -17.03
CA PRO A 55 -2.35 6.53 -16.26
C PRO A 55 -0.91 6.72 -16.74
N THR A 56 0.05 6.55 -15.82
CA THR A 56 1.49 6.54 -16.14
C THR A 56 1.82 5.40 -17.11
N GLN A 57 1.19 4.24 -16.94
CA GLN A 57 1.40 3.09 -17.81
C GLN A 57 0.13 2.24 -17.91
N LYS A 58 -0.21 1.78 -19.12
CA LYS A 58 -1.19 0.71 -19.33
C LYS A 58 -0.40 -0.58 -19.56
N LEU A 59 -0.43 -1.51 -18.62
CA LEU A 59 0.27 -2.78 -18.73
C LEU A 59 -0.45 -3.72 -19.69
N GLU A 60 0.31 -4.68 -20.22
CA GLU A 60 -0.23 -5.75 -21.04
C GLU A 60 -1.41 -6.45 -20.33
N PRO A 61 -2.56 -6.60 -21.01
CA PRO A 61 -3.71 -7.31 -20.47
C PRO A 61 -3.36 -8.76 -20.14
N ARG A 62 -4.00 -9.33 -19.10
CA ARG A 62 -3.79 -10.72 -18.67
C ARG A 62 -5.13 -11.43 -18.50
N GLY A 63 -5.14 -12.75 -18.61
CA GLY A 63 -6.38 -13.53 -18.58
C GLY A 63 -6.96 -13.72 -19.98
N GLY A 64 -8.24 -14.07 -20.08
CA GLY A 64 -8.89 -14.31 -21.39
C GLY A 64 -8.53 -15.62 -22.08
N GLN A 65 -7.73 -16.51 -21.48
CA GLN A 65 -7.37 -17.80 -22.12
C GLN A 65 -8.55 -18.78 -22.18
N LYS A 66 -9.62 -18.53 -21.42
CA LYS A 66 -10.86 -19.31 -21.44
C LYS A 66 -12.06 -18.37 -21.55
N PRO A 67 -13.19 -18.80 -22.14
CA PRO A 67 -14.40 -17.96 -22.23
C PRO A 67 -14.91 -17.46 -20.88
N LYS A 68 -14.70 -18.24 -19.81
CA LYS A 68 -15.10 -17.87 -18.44
C LYS A 68 -14.11 -16.94 -17.73
N TRP A 69 -12.92 -16.72 -18.28
CA TRP A 69 -11.87 -15.94 -17.64
C TRP A 69 -11.85 -14.55 -18.25
N PRO A 70 -12.17 -13.50 -17.48
CA PRO A 70 -12.13 -12.15 -18.02
C PRO A 70 -10.70 -11.75 -18.40
N VAL A 71 -10.59 -10.88 -19.39
CA VAL A 71 -9.36 -10.13 -19.64
C VAL A 71 -9.27 -9.02 -18.61
N ILE A 72 -8.14 -8.97 -17.91
CA ILE A 72 -7.81 -7.98 -16.89
C ILE A 72 -6.87 -6.95 -17.50
N GLN A 73 -7.35 -5.72 -17.60
CA GLN A 73 -6.54 -4.56 -17.94
C GLN A 73 -5.97 -3.97 -16.65
N ARG A 74 -4.73 -3.47 -16.71
CA ARG A 74 -4.03 -2.97 -15.52
C ARG A 74 -3.42 -1.62 -15.83
N TRP A 75 -3.87 -0.59 -15.14
CA TRP A 75 -3.39 0.77 -15.34
C TRP A 75 -2.64 1.23 -14.10
N VAL A 76 -1.40 1.64 -14.30
CA VAL A 76 -0.50 2.09 -13.24
C VAL A 76 -0.61 3.60 -13.12
N TYR A 77 -0.89 4.05 -11.91
CA TYR A 77 -0.76 5.43 -11.46
C TYR A 77 0.40 5.52 -10.47
N PRO A 78 0.86 6.73 -10.10
CA PRO A 78 2.02 6.87 -9.21
C PRO A 78 1.89 6.13 -7.88
N GLN A 79 0.70 6.11 -7.28
CA GLN A 79 0.47 5.55 -5.94
C GLN A 79 -0.23 4.19 -5.95
N TYR A 80 -0.85 3.80 -7.05
CA TYR A 80 -1.64 2.58 -7.11
C TYR A 80 -1.76 2.05 -8.54
N THR A 81 -2.13 0.78 -8.65
CA THR A 81 -2.46 0.10 -9.90
C THR A 81 -3.93 -0.28 -9.88
N VAL A 82 -4.69 0.22 -10.84
CA VAL A 82 -6.13 -0.08 -11.01
C VAL A 82 -6.30 -1.25 -11.97
N TYR A 83 -7.05 -2.26 -11.54
CA TYR A 83 -7.39 -3.46 -12.30
C TYR A 83 -8.81 -3.35 -12.81
N PHE A 84 -9.01 -3.64 -14.10
CA PHE A 84 -10.30 -3.59 -14.74
C PHE A 84 -10.66 -4.93 -15.38
N ALA A 85 -11.90 -5.34 -15.24
CA ALA A 85 -12.51 -6.42 -16.01
C ALA A 85 -13.79 -5.89 -16.67
N HIS A 86 -14.02 -6.26 -17.93
CA HIS A 86 -15.19 -5.80 -18.71
C HIS A 86 -15.36 -4.26 -18.73
N GLY A 87 -14.26 -3.50 -18.61
CA GLY A 87 -14.29 -2.04 -18.58
C GLY A 87 -14.64 -1.41 -17.23
N HIS A 88 -14.75 -2.20 -16.16
CA HIS A 88 -15.06 -1.74 -14.81
C HIS A 88 -13.95 -2.08 -13.82
N VAL A 89 -13.74 -1.23 -12.81
CA VAL A 89 -12.78 -1.46 -11.73
C VAL A 89 -13.19 -2.70 -10.94
N VAL A 90 -12.30 -3.68 -10.87
CA VAL A 90 -12.44 -4.87 -10.03
C VAL A 90 -11.58 -4.81 -8.77
N ASP A 91 -10.47 -4.07 -8.82
CA ASP A 91 -9.53 -3.91 -7.71
C ASP A 91 -8.59 -2.73 -7.98
N VAL A 92 -8.02 -2.17 -6.93
CA VAL A 92 -6.96 -1.14 -6.90
C VAL A 92 -5.99 -1.54 -5.80
N VAL A 93 -4.73 -1.64 -6.18
CA VAL A 93 -3.66 -2.07 -5.27
C VAL A 93 -2.70 -0.92 -5.12
N LEU A 94 -2.36 -0.53 -3.89
CA LEU A 94 -1.30 0.47 -3.70
C LEU A 94 0.04 -0.06 -4.18
N ASN A 95 0.79 0.83 -4.83
CA ASN A 95 2.17 0.57 -5.15
C ASN A 95 2.97 0.66 -3.85
N ARG A 96 3.88 -0.30 -3.61
CA ARG A 96 4.74 -0.28 -2.42
C ARG A 96 5.47 1.04 -2.31
N ALA A 97 5.47 1.65 -1.12
CA ALA A 97 6.10 2.95 -0.93
C ALA A 97 7.63 2.85 -0.81
N SER A 98 8.15 1.69 -0.37
CA SER A 98 9.58 1.39 -0.39
C SER A 98 9.84 -0.10 -0.66
N PRO A 99 11.05 -0.47 -1.16
CA PRO A 99 11.43 -1.86 -1.39
C PRO A 99 11.40 -2.74 -0.14
N GLU A 100 11.55 -2.15 1.04
CA GLU A 100 11.60 -2.82 2.35
C GLU A 100 10.22 -3.06 2.96
N GLU A 101 9.15 -2.58 2.31
CA GLU A 101 7.78 -2.81 2.76
C GLU A 101 7.40 -4.29 2.58
N ILE A 102 7.30 -5.00 3.71
CA ILE A 102 6.81 -6.38 3.77
C ILE A 102 5.31 -6.30 4.06
N GLY A 103 4.49 -6.67 3.07
CA GLY A 103 3.04 -6.78 3.24
C GLY A 103 2.65 -7.83 4.29
N PRO A 104 1.39 -7.82 4.77
CA PRO A 104 0.93 -8.79 5.76
C PRO A 104 1.22 -10.23 5.30
N ALA A 105 1.76 -11.04 6.21
CA ALA A 105 2.07 -12.44 5.92
C ALA A 105 0.79 -13.18 5.46
N PRO A 106 0.89 -14.07 4.46
CA PRO A 106 -0.26 -14.83 4.00
C PRO A 106 -0.82 -15.67 5.16
N THR A 107 -2.10 -15.48 5.47
CA THR A 107 -2.82 -16.35 6.39
C THR A 107 -3.15 -17.65 5.66
N HIS A 108 -2.50 -18.74 6.07
CA HIS A 108 -2.83 -20.10 5.63
C HIS A 108 -4.03 -20.67 6.38
#